data_AF-A0A950RZC2-F1
#
_entry.id   AF-A0A950RZC2-F1
#
_cell.length_a   1.000
_cell.length_b   1.000
_cell.length_c   1.000
_cell.angle_alpha   90.00
_cell.angle_beta   90.00
_cell.angle_gamma   90.00
#
_symmetry.space_group_name_H-M   'P 1'
#
loop_
_entity.id
_entity.type
_entity.pdbx_description
1 polymer ?
#
loop_
_entity_poly.entity_id
_entity_poly.type
_entity_poly.pdbx_seq_one_letter_code
_entity_poly.pdbx_strand_id
1 'polypeptide(L)'
;MSPSSSFAWESPAGSPPDWHQQWIQTTQEVDVFAQATGSSSFGRAPAGVFFRVDAPQQNGRLWVFDPLADGWAWIPALGYEPVAEPTAEQVALTATALDPRSYLYLAAPDLAPRLDCVIGHESGWDPARQNASSRAAGLAQFVPSTWAATPQGKQGLSPFEPVANIDAAIWLARTKGWTQWQVVLAGLCP
;
A
#
# COMPACT_ATOMS: atom_id res chain seq x y z
N MET A 1 23.96 -14.68 20.79
CA MET A 1 23.52 -14.75 19.39
C MET A 1 22.43 -13.70 19.22
N SER A 2 22.74 -12.60 18.53
CA SER A 2 21.77 -11.52 18.29
C SER A 2 20.67 -12.06 17.37
N PRO A 3 19.37 -11.82 17.65
CA PRO A 3 18.33 -12.16 16.70
C PRO A 3 18.58 -11.34 15.44
N SER A 4 18.84 -12.03 14.35
CA SER A 4 19.06 -11.47 13.02
C SER A 4 17.89 -10.55 12.67
N SER A 5 18.22 -9.30 12.34
CA SER A 5 17.30 -8.31 11.79
C SER A 5 16.85 -8.75 10.40
N SER A 6 15.81 -9.58 10.31
CA SER A 6 15.20 -9.92 9.03
C SER A 6 14.32 -8.75 8.57
N PHE A 7 14.64 -8.18 7.41
CA PHE A 7 13.76 -7.20 6.78
C PHE A 7 12.52 -7.89 6.20
N ALA A 8 11.41 -7.14 6.15
CA ALA A 8 10.13 -7.68 5.75
C ALA A 8 10.04 -8.17 4.29
N TRP A 9 11.05 -7.91 3.46
CA TRP A 9 11.10 -8.31 2.06
C TRP A 9 12.11 -9.43 1.77
N GLU A 10 12.93 -9.87 2.73
CA GLU A 10 14.06 -10.77 2.44
C GLU A 10 13.65 -12.24 2.35
N SER A 11 12.65 -12.68 3.13
CA SER A 11 12.07 -14.03 3.12
C SER A 11 10.88 -14.07 4.09
N PRO A 12 9.93 -15.02 3.98
CA PRO A 12 9.00 -15.31 5.07
C PRO A 12 9.82 -15.53 6.35
N ALA A 13 9.48 -14.83 7.44
CA ALA A 13 9.98 -15.25 8.75
C ALA A 13 9.56 -16.71 8.92
N GLY A 14 10.52 -17.64 8.93
CA GLY A 14 10.23 -19.06 8.79
C GLY A 14 9.18 -19.52 9.78
N SER A 15 7.99 -19.85 9.29
CA SER A 15 6.92 -20.43 10.10
C SER A 15 7.40 -21.78 10.61
N PRO A 16 7.34 -22.05 11.94
CA PRO A 16 7.58 -23.39 12.45
C PRO A 16 6.69 -24.43 11.74
N PRO A 17 7.10 -25.71 11.64
CA PRO A 17 6.35 -26.75 10.93
C PRO A 17 4.90 -26.93 11.41
N ASP A 18 4.63 -26.63 12.68
CA ASP A 18 3.30 -26.75 13.31
C ASP A 18 2.58 -25.39 13.42
N TRP A 19 3.03 -24.37 12.69
CA TRP A 19 2.38 -23.06 12.73
C TRP A 19 1.07 -23.06 11.94
N HIS A 20 0.00 -22.66 12.61
CA HIS A 20 -1.29 -22.43 11.98
C HIS A 20 -1.44 -20.95 11.66
N GLN A 21 -1.65 -20.65 10.38
CA GLN A 21 -1.97 -19.31 9.95
C GLN A 21 -3.29 -18.85 10.59
N GLN A 22 -3.33 -17.58 10.96
CA GLN A 22 -4.51 -16.96 11.54
C GLN A 22 -4.76 -15.61 10.89
N TRP A 23 -5.99 -15.36 10.47
CA TRP A 23 -6.40 -14.03 10.02
C TRP A 23 -6.74 -13.15 11.21
N ILE A 24 -6.33 -11.90 11.10
CA ILE A 24 -6.61 -10.85 12.08
C ILE A 24 -7.13 -9.61 11.37
N GLN A 25 -7.90 -8.80 12.09
CA GLN A 25 -8.33 -7.48 11.67
C GLN A 25 -7.88 -6.47 12.71
N THR A 26 -7.31 -5.34 12.29
CA THR A 26 -6.93 -4.25 13.19
C THR A 26 -8.18 -3.64 13.84
N THR A 27 -8.15 -3.44 15.15
CA THR A 27 -9.25 -2.79 15.90
C THR A 27 -8.99 -1.32 16.17
N GLN A 28 -7.78 -0.87 15.92
CA GLN A 28 -7.32 0.52 16.03
C GLN A 28 -6.20 0.78 15.03
N GLU A 29 -5.73 2.02 14.93
CA GLU A 29 -4.54 2.35 14.15
C GLU A 29 -3.30 1.66 14.75
N VAL A 30 -2.52 1.00 13.90
CA VAL A 30 -1.25 0.35 14.25
C VAL A 30 -0.16 0.73 13.26
N ASP A 31 1.08 0.89 13.74
CA ASP A 31 2.23 1.08 12.88
C ASP A 31 2.55 -0.23 12.12
N VAL A 32 2.94 -0.10 10.85
CA VAL A 32 3.36 -1.22 9.99
C VAL A 32 4.86 -1.12 9.78
N PHE A 33 5.62 -2.03 10.36
CA PHE A 33 7.08 -2.00 10.42
C PHE A 33 7.76 -2.83 9.34
N ALA A 34 8.95 -2.35 8.94
CA ALA A 34 9.83 -3.05 8.01
C ALA A 34 10.65 -4.18 8.66
N GLN A 35 10.70 -4.22 9.99
CA GLN A 35 11.56 -5.12 10.76
C GLN A 35 10.88 -5.54 12.07
N ALA A 36 11.30 -6.67 12.63
CA ALA A 36 10.84 -7.12 13.96
C ALA A 36 11.31 -6.19 15.10
N THR A 37 12.35 -5.39 14.88
CA THR A 37 12.90 -4.44 15.85
C THR A 37 13.15 -3.08 15.21
N GLY A 38 13.44 -2.05 16.02
CA GLY A 38 13.69 -0.69 15.53
C GLY A 38 12.40 0.04 15.13
N SER A 39 12.56 1.27 14.62
CA SER A 39 11.45 2.19 14.34
C SER A 39 11.13 2.36 12.85
N SER A 40 11.79 1.61 11.97
CA SER A 40 11.55 1.70 10.51
C SER A 40 10.13 1.22 10.20
N SER A 41 9.30 2.14 9.72
CA SER A 41 7.88 1.92 9.43
C SER A 41 7.59 2.22 7.96
N PHE A 42 6.70 1.41 7.38
CA PHE A 42 6.06 1.60 6.08
C PHE A 42 4.89 2.57 6.15
N GLY A 43 4.35 2.83 7.33
CA GLY A 43 3.16 3.65 7.52
C GLY A 43 2.31 3.12 8.66
N ARG A 44 1.01 3.39 8.59
CA ARG A 44 0.05 2.93 9.58
C ARG A 44 -1.12 2.25 8.91
N ALA A 45 -1.60 1.19 9.52
CA ALA A 45 -2.84 0.53 9.17
C ALA A 45 -3.93 1.01 10.13
N PRO A 46 -5.00 1.68 9.66
CA PRO A 46 -6.11 2.07 10.52
C PRO A 46 -6.93 0.84 10.95
N ALA A 47 -7.95 1.06 11.78
CA ALA A 47 -8.90 0.00 12.14
C ALA A 47 -9.61 -0.57 10.90
N GLY A 48 -9.87 -1.87 10.90
CA GLY A 48 -10.58 -2.59 9.83
C GLY A 48 -9.67 -3.27 8.80
N VAL A 49 -8.35 -3.09 8.86
CA VAL A 49 -7.40 -3.69 7.91
C VAL A 49 -7.12 -5.15 8.25
N PHE A 50 -7.18 -6.01 7.23
CA PHE A 50 -6.94 -7.44 7.36
C PHE A 50 -5.48 -7.80 7.17
N PHE A 51 -4.99 -8.73 7.98
CA PHE A 51 -3.66 -9.32 7.87
C PHE A 51 -3.71 -10.81 8.16
N ARG A 52 -2.84 -11.60 7.53
CA ARG A 52 -2.65 -13.01 7.89
C ARG A 52 -1.36 -13.18 8.67
N VAL A 53 -1.44 -13.70 9.89
CA VAL A 53 -0.27 -13.96 10.73
C VAL A 53 0.42 -15.24 10.26
N ASP A 54 1.61 -15.08 9.69
CA ASP A 54 2.35 -16.17 9.06
C ASP A 54 3.47 -16.73 9.94
N ALA A 55 3.85 -16.06 11.03
CA ALA A 55 4.83 -16.60 11.96
C ALA A 55 4.56 -16.18 13.42
N PRO A 56 5.14 -16.89 14.41
CA PRO A 56 5.07 -16.51 15.81
C PRO A 56 5.55 -15.08 16.06
N GLN A 57 5.03 -14.48 17.13
CA GLN A 57 5.46 -13.17 17.60
C GLN A 57 6.97 -13.13 17.86
N GLN A 58 7.62 -12.08 17.40
CA GLN A 58 9.01 -11.78 17.70
C GLN A 58 9.14 -10.34 18.17
N ASN A 59 9.82 -10.12 19.31
CA ASN A 59 10.11 -8.79 19.84
C ASN A 59 8.89 -7.85 19.96
N GLY A 60 7.73 -8.38 20.36
CA GLY A 60 6.53 -7.55 20.49
C GLY A 60 5.73 -7.35 19.19
N ARG A 61 6.17 -7.94 18.07
CA ARG A 61 5.55 -7.79 16.75
C ARG A 61 5.14 -9.12 16.12
N LEU A 62 4.10 -9.09 15.30
CA LEU A 62 3.63 -10.19 14.49
C LEU A 62 4.18 -10.06 13.07
N TRP A 63 4.60 -11.18 12.51
CA TRP A 63 4.91 -11.30 11.09
C TRP A 63 3.63 -11.56 10.32
N VAL A 64 3.27 -10.63 9.42
CA VAL A 64 1.99 -10.67 8.74
C VAL A 64 2.13 -10.53 7.23
N PHE A 65 1.28 -11.24 6.51
CA PHE A 65 1.00 -10.99 5.10
C PHE A 65 -0.12 -9.94 4.98
N ASP A 66 0.13 -8.90 4.19
CA ASP A 66 -0.80 -7.85 3.83
C ASP A 66 -1.39 -8.14 2.43
N PRO A 67 -2.68 -8.47 2.32
CA PRO A 67 -3.31 -8.75 1.03
C PRO A 67 -3.47 -7.50 0.14
N LEU A 68 -3.35 -6.28 0.67
CA LEU A 68 -3.36 -5.05 -0.13
C LEU A 68 -2.03 -4.80 -0.83
N ALA A 69 -0.92 -5.13 -0.15
CA ALA A 69 0.43 -4.96 -0.67
C ALA A 69 0.94 -6.16 -1.46
N ASP A 70 0.26 -7.32 -1.36
CA ASP A 70 0.75 -8.64 -1.77
C ASP A 70 2.17 -8.89 -1.23
N GLY A 71 2.35 -8.63 0.06
CA GLY A 71 3.67 -8.60 0.70
C GLY A 71 3.59 -8.85 2.19
N TRP A 72 4.75 -8.83 2.85
CA TRP A 72 4.84 -9.04 4.29
C TRP A 72 5.30 -7.79 5.03
N ALA A 73 4.89 -7.72 6.28
CA ALA A 73 5.19 -6.63 7.19
C ALA A 73 5.23 -7.14 8.64
N TRP A 74 5.68 -6.26 9.54
CA TRP A 74 5.58 -6.47 10.98
C TRP A 74 4.55 -5.52 11.59
N ILE A 75 3.63 -5.99 12.42
CA ILE A 75 2.72 -5.12 13.18
C ILE A 75 2.85 -5.36 14.69
N PRO A 76 2.49 -4.41 15.57
CA PRO A 76 2.41 -4.66 17.01
C PRO A 76 1.55 -5.88 17.36
N ALA A 77 1.95 -6.62 18.39
CA ALA A 77 1.17 -7.75 18.92
C ALA A 77 -0.06 -7.32 19.77
N LEU A 78 -0.61 -6.14 19.49
CA LEU A 78 -1.77 -5.54 20.14
C LEU A 78 -2.55 -4.71 19.11
N GLY A 79 -3.83 -4.43 19.38
CA GLY A 79 -4.66 -3.60 18.51
C GLY A 79 -5.27 -4.35 17.32
N TYR A 80 -5.49 -5.66 17.47
CA TYR A 80 -6.17 -6.49 16.50
C TYR A 80 -7.08 -7.51 17.18
N GLU A 81 -7.95 -8.13 16.41
CA GLU A 81 -8.76 -9.28 16.81
C GLU A 81 -8.62 -10.42 15.80
N PRO A 82 -8.68 -11.70 16.24
CA PRO A 82 -8.79 -12.84 15.34
C PRO A 82 -10.09 -12.80 14.54
N VAL A 83 -10.01 -13.10 13.24
CA VAL A 83 -11.17 -13.17 12.35
C VAL A 83 -11.08 -14.39 11.44
N ALA A 84 -12.18 -14.74 10.79
CA ALA A 84 -12.15 -15.71 9.69
C ALA A 84 -11.38 -15.12 8.48
N GLU A 85 -10.97 -16.00 7.56
CA GLU A 85 -10.37 -15.56 6.30
C GLU A 85 -11.30 -14.60 5.55
N PRO A 86 -10.86 -13.37 5.22
CA PRO A 86 -11.68 -12.42 4.51
C PRO A 86 -11.83 -12.82 3.04
N THR A 87 -12.98 -12.51 2.45
CA THR A 87 -13.17 -12.62 1.01
C THR A 87 -12.40 -11.50 0.29
N ALA A 88 -12.09 -11.70 -0.99
CA ALA A 88 -11.47 -10.67 -1.83
C ALA A 88 -12.31 -9.37 -1.86
N GLU A 89 -13.64 -9.49 -1.80
CA GLU A 89 -14.55 -8.35 -1.73
C GLU A 89 -14.38 -7.58 -0.41
N GLN A 90 -14.25 -8.27 0.73
CA GLN A 90 -14.02 -7.61 2.03
C GLN A 90 -12.67 -6.85 2.05
N VAL A 91 -11.64 -7.43 1.43
CA VAL A 91 -10.33 -6.75 1.28
C VAL A 91 -10.48 -5.51 0.38
N ALA A 92 -11.17 -5.60 -0.75
CA ALA A 92 -11.39 -4.47 -1.65
C ALA A 92 -12.25 -3.35 -1.02
N LEU A 93 -13.25 -3.70 -0.22
CA LEU A 93 -14.05 -2.74 0.54
C LEU A 93 -13.20 -2.00 1.57
N THR A 94 -12.26 -2.71 2.20
CA THR A 94 -11.29 -2.09 3.11
C THR A 94 -10.46 -1.05 2.37
N ALA A 95 -9.86 -1.40 1.22
CA ALA A 95 -9.07 -0.47 0.41
C ALA A 95 -9.83 0.81 0.06
N THR A 96 -11.11 0.68 -0.30
CA THR A 96 -11.98 1.80 -0.68
C THR A 96 -12.40 2.66 0.52
N ALA A 97 -12.44 2.09 1.73
CA ALA A 97 -12.78 2.80 2.95
C ALA A 97 -11.59 3.59 3.54
N LEU A 98 -10.36 3.27 3.14
CA LEU A 98 -9.17 3.99 3.57
C LEU A 98 -9.13 5.40 2.98
N ASP A 99 -8.51 6.33 3.72
CA ASP A 99 -8.08 7.56 3.07
C ASP A 99 -7.03 7.21 1.98
N PRO A 100 -7.05 7.87 0.82
CA PRO A 100 -6.20 7.49 -0.31
C PRO A 100 -4.70 7.52 0.03
N ARG A 101 -4.28 8.37 0.97
CA ARG A 101 -2.86 8.46 1.34
C ARG A 101 -2.45 7.26 2.17
N SER A 102 -3.23 6.86 3.18
CA SER A 102 -2.98 5.61 3.92
C SER A 102 -3.01 4.40 3.01
N TYR A 103 -3.94 4.35 2.05
CA TYR A 103 -3.96 3.27 1.06
C TYR A 103 -2.64 3.19 0.27
N LEU A 104 -2.13 4.33 -0.22
CA LEU A 104 -0.84 4.36 -0.93
C LEU A 104 0.31 3.79 -0.08
N TYR A 105 0.40 4.19 1.19
CA TYR A 105 1.48 3.73 2.09
C TYR A 105 1.36 2.25 2.47
N LEU A 106 0.15 1.69 2.49
CA LEU A 106 -0.05 0.25 2.69
C LEU A 106 0.22 -0.54 1.41
N ALA A 107 -0.34 -0.12 0.28
CA ALA A 107 -0.29 -0.88 -0.97
C ALA A 107 1.10 -0.87 -1.65
N ALA A 108 1.88 0.21 -1.50
CA ALA A 108 3.20 0.31 -2.12
C ALA A 108 4.18 1.13 -1.28
N PRO A 109 4.57 0.64 -0.09
CA PRO A 109 5.42 1.41 0.83
C PRO A 109 6.79 1.77 0.25
N ASP A 110 7.31 0.99 -0.70
CA ASP A 110 8.55 1.26 -1.43
C ASP A 110 8.44 2.46 -2.38
N LEU A 111 7.23 2.73 -2.90
CA LEU A 111 6.95 3.81 -3.84
C LEU A 111 6.25 5.00 -3.20
N ALA A 112 5.61 4.79 -2.05
CA ALA A 112 4.70 5.73 -1.41
C ALA A 112 5.31 7.11 -1.17
N PRO A 113 6.54 7.28 -0.64
CA PRO A 113 7.08 8.63 -0.40
C PRO A 113 7.18 9.47 -1.67
N ARG A 114 7.58 8.85 -2.78
CA ARG A 114 7.75 9.53 -4.06
C ARG A 114 6.40 9.77 -4.76
N LEU A 115 5.51 8.77 -4.74
CA LEU A 115 4.16 8.92 -5.28
C LEU A 115 3.34 9.96 -4.49
N ASP A 116 3.53 10.05 -3.17
CA ASP A 116 2.91 11.07 -2.32
C ASP A 116 3.38 12.48 -2.70
N CYS A 117 4.68 12.67 -2.93
CA CYS A 117 5.20 13.91 -3.49
C CYS A 117 4.58 14.23 -4.85
N VAL A 118 4.53 13.25 -5.76
CA VAL A 118 3.95 13.41 -7.09
C VAL A 118 2.48 13.82 -6.99
N ILE A 119 1.64 13.07 -6.28
CA ILE A 119 0.21 13.36 -6.11
C ILE A 119 0.00 14.72 -5.43
N GLY A 120 0.85 15.08 -4.46
CA GLY A 120 0.83 16.38 -3.82
C GLY A 120 1.02 17.54 -4.81
N HIS A 121 1.93 17.40 -5.78
CA HIS A 121 2.14 18.41 -6.82
C HIS A 121 1.12 18.34 -7.96
N GLU A 122 0.71 17.14 -8.36
CA GLU A 122 -0.16 16.90 -9.51
C GLU A 122 -1.61 17.30 -9.20
N SER A 123 -2.14 16.86 -8.07
CA SER A 123 -3.53 17.13 -7.69
C SER A 123 -3.69 17.91 -6.39
N GLY A 124 -2.72 17.84 -5.48
CA GLY A 124 -2.90 18.29 -4.10
C GLY A 124 -3.76 17.31 -3.29
N TRP A 125 -3.70 16.02 -3.64
CA TRP A 125 -4.53 14.95 -3.06
C TRP A 125 -6.06 15.09 -3.32
N ASP A 126 -6.47 15.88 -4.31
CA ASP A 126 -7.87 15.98 -4.76
C ASP A 126 -8.16 14.95 -5.87
N PRO A 127 -8.96 13.90 -5.62
CA PRO A 127 -9.26 12.88 -6.62
C PRO A 127 -10.19 13.38 -7.73
N ALA A 128 -10.92 14.48 -7.52
CA ALA A 128 -11.80 15.07 -8.53
C ALA A 128 -11.05 16.00 -9.50
N ARG A 129 -9.74 16.23 -9.27
CA ARG A 129 -8.98 17.23 -10.02
C ARG A 129 -8.81 16.83 -11.48
N GLN A 130 -9.10 17.78 -12.37
CA GLN A 130 -8.92 17.61 -13.81
C GLN A 130 -8.24 18.83 -14.44
N ASN A 131 -7.24 18.60 -15.27
CA ASN A 131 -6.65 19.63 -16.12
C ASN A 131 -7.55 19.89 -17.34
N ALA A 132 -7.98 21.14 -17.54
CA ALA A 132 -8.88 21.51 -18.64
C ALA A 132 -8.26 21.36 -20.05
N SER A 133 -6.94 21.53 -20.17
CA SER A 133 -6.23 21.48 -21.46
C SER A 133 -5.87 20.05 -21.85
N SER A 134 -5.16 19.32 -20.98
CA SER A 134 -4.67 17.97 -21.28
C SER A 134 -5.67 16.85 -20.96
N ARG A 135 -6.76 17.18 -20.25
CA ARG A 135 -7.71 16.22 -19.67
C ARG A 135 -7.09 15.25 -18.67
N ALA A 136 -5.88 15.55 -18.18
CA ALA A 136 -5.26 14.81 -17.08
C ALA A 136 -6.20 14.77 -15.87
N ALA A 137 -6.40 13.60 -15.26
CA ALA A 137 -7.45 13.38 -14.28
C ALA A 137 -6.96 12.59 -13.05
N GLY A 138 -7.59 12.89 -11.92
CA GLY A 138 -7.40 12.19 -10.66
C GLY A 138 -6.09 12.48 -9.96
N LEU A 139 -5.76 11.67 -8.96
CA LEU A 139 -4.67 11.90 -8.02
C LEU A 139 -3.31 12.07 -8.72
N ALA A 140 -2.95 11.15 -9.61
CA ALA A 140 -1.67 11.18 -10.34
C ALA A 140 -1.75 11.88 -11.71
N GLN A 141 -2.83 12.64 -11.97
CA GLN A 141 -3.06 13.40 -13.21
C GLN A 141 -2.80 12.60 -14.50
N PHE A 142 -3.45 11.45 -14.62
CA PHE A 142 -3.35 10.62 -15.82
C PHE A 142 -4.02 11.28 -17.02
N VAL A 143 -3.27 11.52 -18.10
CA VAL A 143 -3.86 11.87 -19.41
C VAL A 143 -4.63 10.68 -20.00
N PRO A 144 -5.70 10.90 -20.80
CA PRO A 144 -6.59 9.81 -21.23
C PRO A 144 -5.91 8.64 -21.95
N SER A 145 -4.94 8.91 -22.81
CA SER A 145 -4.21 7.88 -23.55
C SER A 145 -3.36 7.00 -22.63
N THR A 146 -2.69 7.60 -21.65
CA THR A 146 -1.90 6.88 -20.65
C THR A 146 -2.81 6.07 -19.73
N TRP A 147 -3.93 6.65 -19.27
CA TRP A 147 -4.93 5.92 -18.47
C TRP A 147 -5.44 4.68 -19.19
N ALA A 148 -5.86 4.81 -20.45
CA ALA A 148 -6.38 3.68 -21.22
C ALA A 148 -5.37 2.53 -21.41
N ALA A 149 -4.07 2.80 -21.24
CA ALA A 149 -3.03 1.78 -21.32
C ALA A 149 -2.79 1.03 -20.00
N THR A 150 -3.23 1.58 -18.85
CA THR A 150 -3.07 0.94 -17.53
C THR A 150 -4.01 -0.26 -17.37
N PRO A 151 -3.69 -1.22 -16.48
CA PRO A 151 -4.62 -2.30 -16.15
C PRO A 151 -6.00 -1.80 -15.71
N GLN A 152 -6.04 -0.74 -14.91
CA GLN A 152 -7.26 -0.14 -14.36
C GLN A 152 -8.10 0.51 -15.46
N GLY A 153 -7.46 1.26 -16.37
CA GLY A 153 -8.16 1.81 -17.54
C GLY A 153 -8.71 0.74 -18.47
N LYS A 154 -7.99 -0.38 -18.65
CA LYS A 154 -8.47 -1.54 -19.43
C LYS A 154 -9.64 -2.28 -18.77
N GLN A 155 -9.74 -2.23 -17.45
CA GLN A 155 -10.88 -2.76 -16.69
C GLN A 155 -12.11 -1.83 -16.75
N GLY A 156 -11.97 -0.62 -17.34
CA GLY A 156 -13.06 0.35 -17.44
C GLY A 156 -13.26 1.17 -16.16
N LEU A 157 -12.31 1.14 -15.23
CA LEU A 157 -12.36 1.94 -14.00
C LEU A 157 -12.16 3.43 -14.31
N SER A 158 -12.70 4.28 -13.45
CA SER A 158 -12.57 5.73 -13.57
C SER A 158 -11.22 6.23 -13.08
N PRO A 159 -10.53 7.16 -13.77
CA PRO A 159 -9.35 7.82 -13.21
C PRO A 159 -9.68 8.70 -12.00
N PHE A 160 -10.96 8.98 -11.73
CA PHE A 160 -11.40 9.72 -10.55
C PHE A 160 -11.63 8.82 -9.33
N GLU A 161 -11.57 7.49 -9.50
CA GLU A 161 -11.59 6.55 -8.37
C GLU A 161 -10.20 6.54 -7.71
N PRO A 162 -10.07 6.94 -6.43
CA PRO A 162 -8.77 7.13 -5.79
C PRO A 162 -7.89 5.88 -5.78
N VAL A 163 -8.47 4.74 -5.40
CA VAL A 163 -7.78 3.43 -5.33
C VAL A 163 -7.28 3.02 -6.72
N ALA A 164 -8.16 3.05 -7.73
CA ALA A 164 -7.78 2.72 -9.10
C ALA A 164 -6.71 3.66 -9.66
N ASN A 165 -6.77 4.95 -9.33
CA ASN A 165 -5.76 5.92 -9.76
C ASN A 165 -4.40 5.65 -9.11
N ILE A 166 -4.37 5.33 -7.82
CA ILE A 166 -3.17 4.94 -7.08
C ILE A 166 -2.58 3.65 -7.65
N ASP A 167 -3.40 2.62 -7.88
CA ASP A 167 -2.93 1.34 -8.44
C ASP A 167 -2.35 1.52 -9.85
N ALA A 168 -2.96 2.38 -10.65
CA ALA A 168 -2.44 2.74 -11.96
C ALA A 168 -1.08 3.45 -11.84
N ALA A 169 -0.92 4.35 -10.87
CA ALA A 169 0.34 5.06 -10.63
C ALA A 169 1.44 4.11 -10.12
N ILE A 170 1.11 3.19 -9.22
CA ILE A 170 2.00 2.12 -8.75
C ILE A 170 2.44 1.27 -9.93
N TRP A 171 1.50 0.78 -10.74
CA TRP A 171 1.82 -0.03 -11.92
C TRP A 171 2.71 0.73 -12.91
N LEU A 172 2.42 2.01 -13.17
CA LEU A 172 3.18 2.82 -14.10
C LEU A 172 4.60 3.05 -13.60
N ALA A 173 4.77 3.36 -12.31
CA ALA A 173 6.09 3.52 -11.69
C ALA A 173 6.91 2.22 -11.75
N ARG A 174 6.31 1.07 -11.43
CA ARG A 174 6.99 -0.24 -11.48
C ARG A 174 7.38 -0.66 -12.90
N THR A 175 6.55 -0.36 -13.91
CA THR A 175 6.72 -0.91 -15.27
C THR A 175 7.33 0.05 -16.28
N LYS A 176 7.16 1.36 -16.09
CA LYS A 176 7.64 2.42 -17.00
C LYS A 176 8.60 3.39 -16.33
N GLY A 177 8.81 3.27 -15.02
CA GLY A 177 9.60 4.21 -14.24
C GLY A 177 8.90 5.55 -14.05
N TRP A 178 9.66 6.54 -13.62
CA TRP A 178 9.13 7.81 -13.10
C TRP A 178 9.02 8.94 -14.13
N THR A 179 9.47 8.73 -15.36
CA THR A 179 9.58 9.81 -16.38
C THR A 179 8.24 10.30 -16.92
N GLN A 180 7.12 9.68 -16.50
CA GLN A 180 5.77 10.07 -16.89
C GLN A 180 5.32 11.37 -16.20
N TRP A 181 5.90 11.67 -15.04
CA TRP A 181 5.53 12.85 -14.24
C TRP A 181 6.57 13.96 -14.39
N GLN A 182 6.12 15.13 -14.85
CA GLN A 182 7.02 16.27 -15.09
C GLN A 182 7.67 16.76 -13.80
N VAL A 183 6.98 16.63 -12.66
CA VAL A 183 7.50 17.01 -11.34
C VAL A 183 8.71 16.17 -10.94
N VAL A 184 8.80 14.92 -11.40
CA VAL A 184 9.98 14.08 -11.22
C VAL A 184 11.12 14.55 -12.13
N LEU A 185 10.82 14.80 -13.41
CA LEU A 185 11.84 15.28 -14.37
C LEU A 185 12.43 16.65 -13.96
N ALA A 186 11.61 17.48 -13.31
CA ALA A 186 12.03 18.76 -12.75
C ALA A 186 12.83 18.63 -11.43
N GLY A 187 13.01 17.42 -10.90
CA GLY A 187 13.75 17.17 -9.66
C GLY A 187 13.02 17.55 -8.37
N LEU A 188 11.70 17.77 -8.43
CA LEU A 188 10.89 18.14 -7.25
C LEU A 188 10.55 16.93 -6.38
N CYS A 189 10.44 15.75 -6.99
CA CYS A 189 10.17 14.47 -6.30
C CYS A 189 11.30 13.47 -6.60
N PRO A 190 12.36 13.43 -5.76
CA PRO A 190 13.54 12.59 -5.95
C PRO A 190 13.25 11.09 -5.84
#